data_AF-A0A2E2TRM8-F1
#
_entry.id   AF-A0A2E2TRM8-F1
#
_cell.length_a   1.000
_cell.length_b   1.000
_cell.length_c   1.000
_cell.angle_alpha   90.00
_cell.angle_beta   90.00
_cell.angle_gamma   90.00
#
_symmetry.space_group_name_H-M   'P 1'
#
loop_
_entity.id
_entity.type
_entity.pdbx_description
1 polymer ?
#
loop_
_entity_poly.entity_id
_entity_poly.type
_entity_poly.pdbx_seq_one_letter_code
_entity_poly.pdbx_strand_id
1 'polypeptide(L)' 'MTPGLTWSLSNDDKIIYLTFDDGPVNKATPYVLDVLNDFKAKVSFFVVGEMAKKNTVLLQRMTASGHLIGNHNY' A
#
# COMPACT_ATOMS: atom_id res chain seq x y z
N MET A 1 14.30 11.17 1.92
CA MET A 1 14.75 10.02 1.10
C MET A 1 16.26 10.08 0.97
N THR A 2 16.96 8.99 1.21
CA THR A 2 18.40 8.85 0.94
C THR A 2 18.58 8.37 -0.51
N PRO A 3 18.94 9.26 -1.46
CA PRO A 3 19.09 8.86 -2.85
C PRO A 3 20.16 7.77 -2.98
N GLY A 4 19.90 6.74 -3.79
CA GLY A 4 20.88 5.68 -4.08
C GLY A 4 20.94 4.52 -3.07
N LEU A 5 20.03 4.46 -2.09
CA LEU A 5 19.94 3.31 -1.20
C LEU A 5 19.10 2.20 -1.85
N THR A 6 19.76 1.14 -2.28
CA THR A 6 19.08 -0.12 -2.66
C THR A 6 19.06 -1.04 -1.45
N TRP A 7 17.88 -1.28 -0.89
CA TRP A 7 17.69 -2.35 0.08
C TRP A 7 17.55 -3.68 -0.66
N SER A 8 18.41 -4.64 -0.33
CA SER A 8 18.31 -6.01 -0.79
C SER A 8 18.41 -6.91 0.44
N LEU A 9 17.36 -7.71 0.66
CA LEU A 9 17.34 -8.73 1.69
C LEU A 9 17.60 -10.06 0.99
N SER A 10 18.60 -10.82 1.47
CA SER A 10 18.76 -12.21 1.06
C SER A 10 17.50 -12.96 1.49
N ASN A 11 16.83 -13.59 0.54
CA ASN A 11 15.64 -14.37 0.82
C ASN A 11 15.75 -15.71 0.09
N ASP A 12 15.84 -16.78 0.87
CA ASP A 12 15.89 -18.14 0.34
C ASP A 12 14.48 -18.68 0.04
N ASP A 13 13.44 -17.97 0.48
CA ASP A 13 12.04 -18.28 0.23
C ASP A 13 11.49 -17.55 -1.01
N LYS A 14 10.48 -18.15 -1.65
CA LYS A 14 9.76 -17.53 -2.78
C LYS A 14 8.75 -16.47 -2.31
N ILE A 15 9.25 -15.42 -1.68
CA ILE A 15 8.45 -14.31 -1.13
C ILE A 15 8.80 -13.01 -1.86
N ILE A 16 7.76 -12.27 -2.24
CA ILE A 16 7.87 -10.90 -2.72
C ILE A 16 7.12 -9.96 -1.78
N TYR A 17 7.61 -8.73 -1.64
CA TYR A 17 6.95 -7.67 -0.89
C TYR A 17 6.43 -6.64 -1.88
N LEU A 18 5.11 -6.60 -2.06
CA LEU A 18 4.45 -5.66 -2.96
C LEU A 18 4.05 -4.40 -2.17
N THR A 19 4.35 -3.24 -2.73
CA THR A 19 3.98 -1.94 -2.17
C THR A 19 3.31 -1.08 -3.23
N PHE A 20 2.45 -0.18 -2.78
CA PHE A 20 1.82 0.83 -3.62
C PHE A 20 2.11 2.20 -3.02
N ASP A 21 2.72 3.08 -3.80
CA ASP A 21 2.97 4.46 -3.41
C ASP A 21 1.88 5.36 -3.98
N ASP A 22 1.74 6.54 -3.38
CA ASP A 22 0.73 7.53 -3.70
C ASP A 22 -0.72 7.08 -3.43
N GLY A 23 -1.65 8.03 -3.60
CA GLY A 23 -3.06 7.81 -3.29
C GLY A 23 -3.38 7.96 -1.79
N PRO A 24 -4.53 7.44 -1.33
CA PRO A 24 -5.54 6.69 -2.08
C PRO A 24 -6.36 7.54 -3.07
N VAL A 25 -6.84 6.92 -4.15
CA VAL A 25 -7.68 7.55 -5.20
C VAL A 25 -8.94 6.74 -5.50
N ASN A 26 -10.06 7.43 -5.76
CA ASN A 26 -11.41 6.86 -5.83
C ASN A 26 -11.65 5.74 -6.86
N LYS A 27 -10.85 5.64 -7.93
CA LYS A 27 -11.07 4.62 -8.98
C LYS A 27 -10.07 3.47 -8.90
N ALA A 28 -8.77 3.79 -8.87
CA ALA A 28 -7.73 2.76 -8.92
C ALA A 28 -7.59 2.02 -7.58
N THR A 29 -7.65 2.72 -6.45
CA THR A 29 -7.43 2.09 -5.14
C THR A 29 -8.49 1.03 -4.80
N PRO A 30 -9.81 1.26 -5.00
CA PRO A 30 -10.80 0.21 -4.78
C PRO A 30 -10.59 -1.02 -5.66
N TYR A 31 -10.28 -0.81 -6.95
CA TYR A 31 -10.01 -1.91 -7.88
C TYR A 31 -8.81 -2.75 -7.42
N VAL A 32 -7.72 -2.10 -7.01
CA VAL A 32 -6.55 -2.81 -6.47
C VAL A 32 -6.91 -3.60 -5.22
N LEU A 33 -7.70 -3.03 -4.31
CA LEU A 33 -8.15 -3.71 -3.10
C LEU A 33 -9.05 -4.93 -3.40
N ASP A 34 -9.90 -4.85 -4.44
CA ASP A 34 -10.71 -5.98 -4.91
C ASP A 34 -9.80 -7.12 -5.40
N VAL A 35 -8.84 -6.81 -6.28
CA VAL A 35 -7.90 -7.80 -6.82
C VAL A 35 -7.06 -8.42 -5.69
N LEU A 36 -6.51 -7.63 -4.77
CA LEU A 36 -5.72 -8.15 -3.65
C LEU A 36 -6.53 -9.10 -2.76
N ASN A 37 -7.82 -8.81 -2.57
CA ASN A 37 -8.72 -9.67 -1.81
C ASN A 37 -8.95 -11.02 -2.50
N ASP A 38 -9.11 -11.04 -3.82
CA ASP A 38 -9.28 -12.28 -4.61
C ASP A 38 -8.05 -13.20 -4.47
N PHE A 39 -6.86 -12.62 -4.44
CA PHE A 39 -5.60 -13.36 -4.23
C PHE A 39 -5.25 -13.57 -2.75
N LYS A 40 -6.07 -13.08 -1.81
CA LYS A 40 -5.78 -13.06 -0.35
C LYS A 40 -4.40 -12.48 -0.02
N ALA A 41 -3.94 -11.54 -0.84
CA ALA A 41 -2.63 -10.93 -0.74
C ALA A 41 -2.63 -9.77 0.26
N LYS A 42 -1.58 -9.66 1.07
CA LYS A 42 -1.36 -8.52 1.98
C LYS A 42 -0.18 -7.71 1.47
N VAL A 43 -0.32 -6.39 1.48
CA VAL A 43 0.63 -5.44 0.89
C VAL A 43 0.77 -4.21 1.80
N SER A 44 1.72 -3.35 1.47
CA SER A 44 1.88 -2.05 2.12
C SER A 44 1.46 -0.92 1.17
N PHE A 45 0.60 -0.01 1.64
CA PHE A 45 0.23 1.22 0.95
C PHE A 45 0.93 2.41 1.58
N PHE A 46 1.76 3.13 0.83
CA PHE A 46 2.37 4.38 1.27
C PHE A 46 1.51 5.54 0.75
N VAL A 47 0.72 6.15 1.64
CA VAL A 47 -0.33 7.11 1.26
C VAL A 47 0.09 8.57 1.46
N VAL A 48 -0.42 9.46 0.61
CA VAL A 48 -0.23 10.92 0.73
C VAL A 48 -1.29 11.50 1.69
N GLY A 49 -0.86 12.29 2.66
CA GLY A 49 -1.71 12.83 3.72
C GLY A 49 -2.95 13.59 3.23
N GLU A 50 -2.79 14.47 2.24
CA GLU A 50 -3.92 15.20 1.62
C GLU A 50 -4.95 14.27 0.95
N MET A 51 -4.52 13.17 0.33
CA MET A 51 -5.40 12.20 -0.30
C MET A 51 -6.05 11.28 0.75
N ALA A 52 -5.28 10.87 1.74
CA ALA A 52 -5.75 10.10 2.90
C ALA A 52 -6.91 10.81 3.62
N LYS A 53 -6.80 12.12 3.87
CA LYS A 53 -7.88 12.92 4.50
C LYS A 53 -9.16 12.94 3.67
N LYS A 54 -9.05 12.98 2.34
CA LYS A 54 -10.21 13.01 1.43
C LYS A 54 -10.87 11.63 1.26
N ASN A 55 -10.16 10.56 1.58
CA ASN A 55 -10.57 9.19 1.30
C ASN A 55 -10.41 8.27 2.53
N THR A 56 -10.82 8.74 3.70
CA THR A 56 -10.69 8.00 4.97
C THR A 56 -11.34 6.62 4.95
N VAL A 57 -12.43 6.45 4.18
CA VAL A 57 -13.09 5.16 3.96
C VAL A 57 -12.15 4.13 3.32
N LEU A 58 -11.29 4.55 2.39
CA LEU A 58 -10.32 3.66 1.76
C LEU A 58 -9.21 3.24 2.73
N LEU A 59 -8.79 4.14 3.64
CA LEU A 59 -7.84 3.77 4.70
C LEU A 59 -8.45 2.74 5.66
N GLN A 60 -9.70 2.94 6.08
CA GLN A 60 -10.40 1.98 6.93
C GLN A 60 -10.51 0.62 6.24
N ARG A 61 -10.83 0.61 4.94
CA ARG A 61 -10.87 -0.62 4.14
C ARG A 61 -9.50 -1.31 4.08
N MET A 62 -8.42 -0.55 3.86
CA MET A 62 -7.06 -1.10 3.86
C MET A 62 -6.72 -1.78 5.19
N THR A 63 -6.97 -1.10 6.31
CA THR A 63 -6.70 -1.64 7.65
C THR A 63 -7.57 -2.85 7.96
N ALA A 64 -8.86 -2.81 7.61
CA ALA A 64 -9.78 -3.93 7.83
C ALA A 64 -9.38 -5.19 7.04
N SER A 65 -8.82 -5.02 5.84
CA SER A 65 -8.27 -6.12 5.02
C SER A 65 -6.87 -6.60 5.46
N GLY A 66 -6.28 -6.00 6.51
CA GLY A 66 -4.99 -6.40 7.04
C GLY A 66 -3.79 -5.94 6.20
N HIS A 67 -3.96 -4.91 5.38
CA HIS A 67 -2.85 -4.24 4.70
C HIS A 67 -2.13 -3.27 5.65
N LEU A 68 -0.85 -3.03 5.40
CA LEU A 68 -0.07 -2.03 6.13
C LEU A 68 -0.24 -0.65 5.47
N ILE A 69 -0.27 0.41 6.29
CA ILE A 69 -0.33 1.79 5.81
C ILE A 69 0.94 2.50 6.27
N GLY A 70 1.72 2.98 5.31
CA GLY A 70 2.88 3.85 5.49
C GLY A 70 2.56 5.28 5.06
N ASN A 71 3.41 6.22 5.49
CA ASN A 71 3.29 7.63 5.12
C ASN A 71 4.16 7.92 3.89
N HIS A 72 3.59 8.57 2.88
CA HIS A 72 4.27 9.04 1.67
C HIS A 72 4.20 10.57 1.52
N ASN A 73 4.56 11.28 2.60
CA ASN A 73 4.44 12.72 2.76
C ASN A 73 2.99 13.22 2.98
N TYR A 74 2.88 14.50 3.36
CA TYR A 74 1.61 15.20 3.57
C TYR A 74 1.30 16.15 2.41
#